data_AF-A0A359ECN3-F1
#
_entry.id   AF-A0A359ECN3-F1
#
_cell.length_a   1.000
_cell.length_b   1.000
_cell.length_c   1.000
_cell.angle_alpha   90.00
_cell.angle_beta   90.00
_cell.angle_gamma   90.00
#
_symmetry.space_group_name_H-M   'P 1'
#
loop_
_entity.id
_entity.type
_entity.pdbx_description
1 polymer ?
#
loop_
_entity_poly.entity_id
_entity_poly.type
_entity_poly.pdbx_seq_one_letter_code
_entity_poly.pdbx_strand_id
1 'polypeptide(L)'
;MFSFFDFLTFLSQLILLFGLLVFGVAAGWFTLYAFRDRPWQLQIAVFLGFFLLVAALSFSTSASGVGAFTFGSGAALLFWGLKNTREPDDENKTEE
;
A
#
# COMPACT_ATOMS: atom_id res chain seq x y z
N MET A 1 -4.79 -24.13 28.12
CA MET A 1 -3.49 -23.51 28.43
C MET A 1 -3.19 -22.60 27.25
N PHE A 2 -3.25 -21.28 27.41
CA PHE A 2 -2.94 -20.35 26.31
C PHE A 2 -1.44 -20.42 26.06
N SER A 3 -1.02 -20.88 24.88
CA SER A 3 0.40 -20.99 24.56
C SER A 3 0.91 -19.65 24.03
N PHE A 4 2.17 -19.32 24.32
CA PHE A 4 2.83 -18.12 23.78
C PHE A 4 2.75 -18.06 22.23
N PHE A 5 2.75 -19.22 21.58
CA PHE A 5 2.56 -19.36 20.13
C PHE A 5 1.17 -18.92 19.64
N ASP A 6 0.11 -19.14 20.42
CA ASP A 6 -1.25 -18.71 20.04
C ASP A 6 -1.35 -17.18 20.01
N PHE A 7 -0.70 -16.52 20.97
CA PHE A 7 -0.61 -15.06 21.02
C PHE A 7 0.17 -14.48 19.84
N LEU A 8 1.32 -15.06 19.48
CA LEU A 8 2.08 -14.62 18.30
C LEU A 8 1.31 -14.83 16.99
N THR A 9 0.57 -15.93 16.89
CA THR A 9 -0.22 -16.24 15.68
C THR A 9 -1.36 -15.24 15.52
N PHE A 10 -2.07 -14.94 16.61
CA PHE A 10 -3.10 -13.91 16.65
C PHE A 10 -2.55 -12.52 16.28
N LEU A 11 -1.38 -12.14 16.83
CA LEU A 11 -0.75 -10.86 16.53
C LEU A 11 -0.30 -10.78 15.06
N SER A 12 0.24 -11.86 14.49
CA SER A 12 0.57 -11.93 13.06
C SER A 12 -0.66 -11.75 12.17
N GLN A 13 -1.78 -12.38 12.51
CA GLN A 13 -3.03 -12.20 11.75
C GLN A 13 -3.58 -10.78 11.85
N LEU A 14 -3.45 -10.11 13.01
CA LEU A 14 -3.80 -8.69 13.12
C LEU A 14 -2.91 -7.82 12.23
N ILE A 15 -1.59 -8.02 12.26
CA ILE A 15 -0.65 -7.26 11.41
C ILE A 15 -0.97 -7.47 9.93
N LEU A 16 -1.35 -8.69 9.54
CA LEU A 16 -1.70 -9.04 8.18
C LEU A 16 -3.00 -8.35 7.75
N LEU A 17 -4.02 -8.38 8.61
CA LEU A 17 -5.30 -7.72 8.35
C LEU A 17 -5.10 -6.21 8.16
N PHE A 18 -4.35 -5.57 9.06
CA PHE A 18 -4.01 -4.16 8.95
C PHE A 18 -3.12 -3.89 7.73
N GLY A 19 -2.18 -4.77 7.41
CA GLY A 19 -1.32 -4.70 6.23
C GLY A 19 -2.11 -4.66 4.94
N LEU A 20 -3.01 -5.63 4.75
CA LEU A 20 -3.88 -5.67 3.59
C LEU A 20 -4.83 -4.48 3.53
N LEU A 21 -5.36 -4.03 4.67
CA LEU A 21 -6.26 -2.89 4.73
C LEU A 21 -5.55 -1.61 4.28
N VAL A 22 -4.40 -1.30 4.87
CA VAL A 22 -3.59 -0.12 4.54
C VAL A 22 -3.13 -0.18 3.08
N PHE A 23 -2.68 -1.34 2.63
CA PHE A 23 -2.27 -1.56 1.24
C PHE A 23 -3.41 -1.39 0.25
N GLY A 24 -4.59 -1.93 0.54
CA GLY A 24 -5.77 -1.81 -0.33
C GLY A 24 -6.21 -0.36 -0.48
N VAL A 25 -6.24 0.39 0.62
CA VAL A 25 -6.54 1.84 0.61
C VAL A 25 -5.46 2.60 -0.17
N ALA A 26 -4.18 2.29 0.04
CA ALA A 26 -3.07 2.93 -0.67
C ALA A 26 -3.08 2.65 -2.17
N ALA A 27 -3.34 1.40 -2.56
CA ALA A 27 -3.44 0.98 -3.95
C ALA A 27 -4.63 1.64 -4.64
N GLY A 28 -5.80 1.69 -3.98
CA GLY A 28 -6.98 2.41 -4.50
C GLY A 28 -6.72 3.90 -4.68
N TRP A 29 -6.07 4.54 -3.70
CA TRP A 29 -5.67 5.95 -3.79
C TRP A 29 -4.67 6.20 -4.92
N PHE A 30 -3.65 5.34 -5.03
CA PHE A 30 -2.65 5.40 -6.10
C PHE A 30 -3.30 5.23 -7.47
N THR A 31 -4.26 4.30 -7.62
CA THR A 31 -5.02 4.11 -8.85
C THR A 31 -5.80 5.37 -9.22
N LEU A 32 -6.49 6.00 -8.27
CA LEU A 32 -7.25 7.23 -8.54
C LEU A 32 -6.34 8.41 -8.91
N TYR A 33 -5.25 8.60 -8.18
CA TYR A 33 -4.37 9.77 -8.33
C TYR A 33 -3.44 9.65 -9.55
N ALA A 34 -2.84 8.48 -9.77
CA ALA A 34 -1.86 8.31 -10.83
C ALA A 34 -2.51 8.14 -12.22
N PHE A 35 -3.79 7.75 -12.30
CA PHE A 35 -4.39 7.35 -13.57
C PHE A 35 -5.64 8.10 -14.00
N ARG A 36 -6.03 9.18 -13.31
CA ARG A 36 -7.16 10.02 -13.76
C ARG A 36 -6.95 10.58 -15.17
N ASP A 37 -5.71 10.90 -15.52
CA ASP A 37 -5.34 11.58 -16.78
C ASP A 37 -4.34 10.77 -17.65
N ARG A 38 -4.19 9.46 -17.42
CA ARG A 38 -3.21 8.60 -18.13
C ARG A 38 -3.87 7.60 -19.08
N PRO A 39 -3.17 7.19 -20.15
CA PRO A 39 -3.70 6.23 -21.12
C PRO A 39 -4.01 4.87 -20.48
N TRP A 40 -5.13 4.26 -20.89
CA TRP A 40 -5.68 2.99 -20.37
C TRP A 40 -4.69 1.82 -20.37
N GLN A 41 -3.73 1.81 -21.29
CA GLN A 41 -2.67 0.80 -21.37
C GLN A 41 -1.77 0.80 -20.12
N LEU A 42 -1.48 1.99 -19.58
CA LEU A 42 -0.66 2.15 -18.39
C LEU A 42 -1.43 1.69 -17.14
N GLN A 43 -2.74 1.95 -17.07
CA GLN A 43 -3.61 1.42 -16.01
C GLN A 43 -3.55 -0.10 -15.96
N ILE A 44 -3.75 -0.76 -17.10
CA ILE A 44 -3.78 -2.22 -17.19
C ILE A 44 -2.43 -2.83 -16.84
N ALA A 45 -1.32 -2.26 -17.35
CA ALA A 45 0.02 -2.76 -17.07
C ALA A 45 0.34 -2.73 -15.57
N VAL A 46 -0.04 -1.65 -14.87
CA VAL A 46 0.19 -1.52 -13.44
C VAL A 46 -0.73 -2.43 -12.64
N PHE A 47 -2.01 -2.57 -13.02
CA PHE A 47 -2.90 -3.54 -12.39
C PHE A 47 -2.42 -4.98 -12.58
N LEU A 48 -2.00 -5.37 -13.78
CA LEU A 48 -1.44 -6.71 -14.02
C LEU A 48 -0.16 -6.92 -13.21
N GLY A 49 0.75 -5.94 -13.19
CA GLY A 49 1.96 -6.00 -12.38
C GLY A 49 1.65 -6.18 -10.89
N PHE A 50 0.62 -5.47 -10.40
CA PHE A 50 0.16 -5.57 -9.02
C PHE A 50 -0.43 -6.95 -8.69
N PHE A 51 -1.32 -7.48 -9.53
CA PHE A 51 -1.88 -8.82 -9.34
C PHE A 51 -0.80 -9.90 -9.40
N LEU A 52 0.16 -9.76 -10.31
CA LEU A 52 1.27 -10.71 -10.46
C LEU A 52 2.21 -10.67 -9.24
N LEU A 53 2.47 -9.47 -8.71
CA LEU A 53 3.23 -9.27 -7.49
C LEU A 53 2.52 -9.93 -6.28
N VAL A 54 1.23 -9.69 -6.10
CA VAL A 54 0.43 -10.30 -5.01
C VAL A 54 0.39 -11.82 -5.14
N ALA A 55 0.26 -12.35 -6.36
CA ALA A 55 0.31 -13.79 -6.61
C ALA A 55 1.69 -14.39 -6.26
N ALA A 56 2.78 -13.72 -6.65
CA ALA A 56 4.14 -14.15 -6.33
C ALA A 56 4.43 -14.14 -4.82
N LEU A 57 3.99 -13.08 -4.12
CA LEU A 57 4.10 -12.99 -2.65
C LEU A 57 3.27 -14.07 -1.94
N SER A 58 2.06 -14.34 -2.42
CA SER A 58 1.20 -15.38 -1.86
C SER A 58 1.78 -16.78 -2.05
N PHE A 59 2.51 -17.02 -3.14
CA PHE A 59 3.15 -18.30 -3.41
C PHE A 59 4.44 -18.52 -2.60
N SER A 60 5.21 -17.46 -2.35
CA SER A 60 6.57 -17.58 -1.80
C SER A 60 6.70 -17.30 -0.29
N THR A 61 5.67 -16.78 0.39
CA THR A 61 5.84 -16.22 1.75
C THR A 61 4.77 -16.67 2.74
N SER A 62 5.20 -16.94 3.97
CA SER A 62 4.34 -17.21 5.13
C SER A 62 3.45 -16.00 5.43
N ALA A 63 2.25 -16.23 5.96
CA ALA A 63 1.23 -15.20 6.23
C ALA A 63 1.82 -13.88 6.81
N SER A 64 2.72 -13.99 7.79
CA SER A 64 3.36 -12.83 8.43
C SER A 64 4.20 -11.95 7.47
N GLY A 65 4.89 -12.53 6.48
CA GLY A 65 5.69 -11.76 5.52
C GLY A 65 4.82 -11.03 4.49
N VAL A 66 3.67 -11.60 4.11
CA VAL A 66 2.67 -10.91 3.27
C VAL A 66 2.11 -9.70 4.02
N GLY A 67 1.83 -9.85 5.31
CA GLY A 67 1.36 -8.77 6.18
C GLY A 67 2.37 -7.63 6.33
N ALA A 68 3.65 -7.95 6.59
CA ALA A 68 4.70 -6.94 6.71
C ALA A 68 4.94 -6.20 5.38
N PHE A 69 4.93 -6.92 4.25
CA PHE A 69 5.09 -6.32 2.93
C PHE A 69 3.93 -5.38 2.58
N THR A 70 2.69 -5.83 2.77
CA THR A 70 1.49 -5.00 2.48
C THR A 70 1.43 -3.80 3.43
N PHE A 71 1.73 -3.96 4.71
CA PHE A 71 1.76 -2.83 5.65
C PHE A 71 2.84 -1.80 5.28
N GLY A 72 4.07 -2.25 4.98
CA GLY A 72 5.17 -1.36 4.60
C GLY A 72 4.93 -0.64 3.26
N SER A 73 4.56 -1.38 2.22
CA SER A 73 4.28 -0.81 0.90
C SER A 73 3.03 0.08 0.90
N GLY A 74 1.98 -0.29 1.65
CA GLY A 74 0.79 0.51 1.82
C GLY A 74 1.06 1.82 2.56
N ALA A 75 1.81 1.77 3.66
CA ALA A 75 2.21 2.96 4.41
C ALA A 75 3.10 3.90 3.58
N ALA A 76 4.05 3.35 2.81
CA ALA A 76 4.92 4.13 1.93
C ALA A 76 4.12 4.81 0.79
N LEU A 77 3.17 4.10 0.18
CA LEU A 77 2.30 4.66 -0.86
C LEU A 77 1.36 5.75 -0.32
N LEU A 78 0.80 5.56 0.88
CA LEU A 78 0.00 6.60 1.54
C LEU A 78 0.86 7.83 1.88
N PHE A 79 2.07 7.62 2.40
CA PHE A 79 2.98 8.72 2.71
C PHE A 79 3.37 9.50 1.45
N TRP A 80 3.65 8.79 0.36
CA TRP A 80 3.93 9.40 -0.94
C TRP A 80 2.73 10.19 -1.47
N GLY A 81 1.52 9.60 -1.46
CA GLY A 81 0.30 10.26 -1.90
C GLY A 81 -0.04 11.51 -1.07
N LEU A 82 0.16 11.45 0.25
CA LEU A 82 -0.07 12.59 1.14
C LEU A 82 0.94 13.73 0.92
N LYS A 83 2.23 13.39 0.72
CA LYS A 83 3.27 14.38 0.41
C LYS A 83 2.99 15.07 -0.93
N ASN A 84 2.63 14.30 -1.95
CA ASN A 84 2.41 14.82 -3.30
C ASN A 84 1.06 15.53 -3.49
N THR A 85 0.17 15.46 -2.48
CA THR A 85 -1.07 16.25 -2.39
C THR A 85 -0.86 17.55 -1.59
N ARG A 86 0.22 17.65 -0.80
CA ARG A 86 0.56 18.81 0.03
C ARG A 86 1.43 19.87 -0.67
N GLU A 87 1.90 19.61 -1.88
CA GLU A 87 2.43 20.66 -2.75
C GLU A 87 1.30 21.25 -3.59
N PRO A 88 0.53 22.16 -2.99
CA PRO A 88 0.32 23.44 -3.63
C PRO A 88 0.53 24.60 -2.63
N ASP A 89 1.25 25.63 -3.08
CA ASP A 89 1.33 26.98 -2.48
C ASP A 89 2.16 27.21 -1.21
N ASP A 90 3.44 26.85 -1.21
CA ASP A 90 4.42 27.66 -0.47
C ASP A 90 5.09 28.67 -1.42
N GLU A 91 4.59 29.91 -1.34
CA GLU A 91 5.33 31.17 -1.52
C GLU A 91 5.70 31.66 -2.93
N ASN A 92 4.66 31.93 -3.72
CA ASN A 92 4.59 33.19 -4.47
C ASN A 92 4.11 34.33 -3.54
N LYS A 93 4.95 34.76 -2.58
CA LYS A 93 4.69 35.91 -1.67
C LYS A 93 5.98 36.63 -1.23
N THR A 94 6.82 37.05 -2.17
CA THR A 94 7.92 38.00 -1.88
C THR A 94 8.00 39.18 -2.84
N GLU A 95 6.91 39.49 -3.53
CA GLU A 95 6.78 40.71 -4.33
C GLU A 95 5.50 41.47 -3.95
N GLU A 96 5.51 42.13 -2.79
CA GLU A 96 4.75 43.37 -2.55
C GLU A 96 5.57 44.33 -1.67
#